data_AF-A0A9D6QJP9-F1
#
_entry.id   AF-A0A9D6QJP9-F1
#
_cell.length_a   1.000
_cell.length_b   1.000
_cell.length_c   1.000
_cell.angle_alpha   90.00
_cell.angle_beta   90.00
_cell.angle_gamma   90.00
#
_symmetry.space_group_name_H-M   'P 1'
#
loop_
_entity.id
_entity.type
_entity.pdbx_description
1 polymer ?
#
loop_
_entity_poly.entity_id
_entity_poly.type
_entity_poly.pdbx_seq_one_letter_code
_entity_poly.pdbx_strand_id
1 'polypeptide(L)'
;RDITGGLPRVAELFEARRPKDASIVAEIDGRVEFGGVSRGMRKLIIRSEDGDAQEVQVPQGKHMYVQEGSQVRAGDRLTEGPINPHDILKIKGIEEVQEYLVNEIQEVYRLQGVRIDDKHIEVIVRQMLQKVRIEDPGNTTFLEGEHVDRLTVLQENDRMVKEGQQPATFQPLLLGITKASLSTDSFISAASFQETTRVLTEAAIQGKVDFLRGLKENVIIGHLIPAGTGMPVYRRLRLEAEKQAVLAVEEPEGAEGAKTA
;
A
#
# COMPACT_ATOMS: atom_id res chain seq x y z
N ARG A 1 28.27 16.76 2.06
CA ARG A 1 27.26 15.70 1.83
C ARG A 1 25.92 16.41 1.84
N ASP A 2 25.18 16.36 0.74
CA ASP A 2 24.03 17.23 0.50
C ASP A 2 22.90 16.96 1.51
N ILE A 3 22.50 18.01 2.23
CA ILE A 3 21.61 17.99 3.42
C ILE A 3 20.16 18.27 3.01
N THR A 4 19.91 18.45 1.71
CA THR A 4 18.61 18.80 1.13
C THR A 4 17.57 17.66 1.21
N GLY A 5 18.01 16.42 1.49
CA GLY A 5 17.17 15.22 1.56
C GLY A 5 16.50 14.94 2.91
N GLY A 6 16.13 15.96 3.69
CA GLY A 6 15.45 15.77 4.99
C GLY A 6 14.00 15.27 4.88
N LEU A 7 13.15 15.70 5.81
CA LEU A 7 11.69 15.41 5.82
C LEU A 7 10.96 15.58 4.47
N PRO A 8 11.28 16.56 3.60
CA PRO A 8 10.64 16.68 2.29
C PRO A 8 10.80 15.45 1.41
N ARG A 9 11.96 14.78 1.46
CA ARG A 9 12.22 13.55 0.69
C ARG A 9 11.36 12.40 1.20
N VAL A 10 11.24 12.27 2.53
CA VAL A 10 10.36 11.27 3.15
C VAL A 10 8.91 11.51 2.75
N ALA A 11 8.45 12.78 2.74
CA ALA A 11 7.12 13.14 2.29
C ALA A 11 6.89 12.81 0.80
N GLU A 12 7.88 13.06 -0.06
CA GLU A 12 7.80 12.67 -1.48
C GLU A 12 7.64 11.16 -1.67
N LEU A 13 8.38 10.36 -0.89
CA LEU A 13 8.32 8.90 -0.92
C LEU A 13 6.97 8.39 -0.43
N PHE A 14 6.48 8.89 0.72
CA PHE A 14 5.16 8.50 1.24
C PHE A 14 4.00 8.99 0.37
N GLU A 15 4.16 10.07 -0.38
CA GLU A 15 3.17 10.51 -1.36
C GLU A 15 3.32 9.81 -2.72
N ALA A 16 4.25 8.84 -2.84
CA ALA A 16 4.57 8.12 -4.08
C ALA A 16 4.74 9.06 -5.28
N ARG A 17 5.35 10.24 -5.05
CA ARG A 17 5.51 11.26 -6.09
C ARG A 17 6.59 10.83 -7.08
N ARG A 18 6.32 11.07 -8.38
CA ARG A 18 7.33 10.87 -9.42
C ARG A 18 8.42 11.93 -9.27
N PRO A 19 9.70 11.54 -9.11
CA PRO A 19 10.79 12.50 -9.06
C PRO A 19 10.90 13.29 -10.36
N LYS A 20 11.20 14.59 -10.27
CA LYS A 20 11.34 15.46 -11.46
C LYS A 20 12.48 15.04 -12.38
N ASP A 21 13.59 14.57 -11.80
CA ASP A 21 14.76 14.10 -12.53
C ASP A 21 14.97 12.59 -12.32
N ALA A 22 13.90 11.80 -12.49
CA ALA A 22 13.94 10.37 -12.27
C ALA A 22 14.99 9.68 -13.16
N SER A 23 15.74 8.76 -12.55
CA SER A 23 16.58 7.82 -13.28
C SER A 23 15.72 6.97 -14.20
N ILE A 24 16.20 6.76 -15.41
CA ILE A 24 15.60 5.84 -16.35
C ILE A 24 16.14 4.45 -16.03
N VAL A 25 15.26 3.45 -16.01
CA VAL A 25 15.61 2.06 -15.67
C VAL A 25 15.37 1.13 -16.87
N ALA A 26 16.09 0.03 -16.93
CA ALA A 26 15.81 -1.04 -17.89
C ALA A 26 14.47 -1.71 -17.56
N GLU A 27 13.59 -1.96 -18.52
CA GLU A 27 12.37 -2.76 -18.31
C GLU A 27 12.60 -4.24 -18.60
N ILE A 28 13.61 -4.57 -19.40
CA ILE A 28 13.97 -5.94 -19.77
C ILE A 28 15.46 -6.21 -19.52
N ASP A 29 15.78 -7.49 -19.33
CA ASP A 29 17.16 -7.97 -19.36
C ASP A 29 17.71 -7.85 -20.78
N GLY A 30 18.99 -7.49 -20.92
CA GLY A 30 19.60 -7.47 -22.24
C GLY A 30 20.88 -6.69 -22.36
N ARG A 31 21.29 -6.50 -23.61
CA ARG A 31 22.47 -5.74 -23.99
C ARG A 31 22.10 -4.35 -24.48
N VAL A 32 22.84 -3.36 -24.01
CA VAL A 32 22.65 -1.96 -24.36
C VAL A 32 23.29 -1.63 -25.71
N GLU A 33 22.52 -0.99 -26.60
CA GLU A 33 22.93 -0.46 -27.90
C GLU A 33 22.50 1.01 -28.06
N PHE A 34 23.34 1.86 -28.64
CA PHE A 34 23.03 3.28 -28.90
C PHE A 34 22.46 3.47 -30.32
N GLY A 35 21.21 3.92 -30.40
CA GLY A 35 20.49 4.17 -31.65
C GLY A 35 20.68 5.56 -32.27
N GLY A 36 21.67 6.34 -31.80
CA GLY A 36 21.96 7.70 -32.27
C GLY A 36 21.32 8.82 -31.44
N VAL A 37 21.43 10.06 -31.92
CA VAL A 37 20.90 11.26 -31.24
C VAL A 37 19.91 11.97 -32.17
N SER A 38 18.71 12.25 -31.68
CA SER A 38 17.67 12.99 -32.39
C SER A 38 17.05 14.02 -31.47
N ARG A 39 16.94 15.27 -31.93
CA ARG A 39 16.29 16.38 -31.20
C ARG A 39 16.80 16.57 -29.75
N GLY A 40 18.09 16.37 -29.51
CA GLY A 40 18.70 16.49 -28.16
C GLY A 40 18.44 15.29 -27.24
N MET A 41 17.78 14.24 -27.73
CA MET A 41 17.58 12.97 -27.04
C MET A 41 18.49 11.90 -27.65
N ARG A 42 19.22 11.19 -26.80
CA ARG A 42 19.99 9.99 -27.15
C ARG A 42 19.06 8.78 -27.08
N LYS A 43 19.02 8.01 -28.17
CA LYS A 43 18.26 6.76 -28.22
C LYS A 43 19.13 5.63 -27.68
N LEU A 44 18.60 4.90 -26.71
CA LEU A 44 19.14 3.66 -26.17
C LEU A 44 18.21 2.52 -26.58
N ILE A 45 18.76 1.37 -26.91
CA ILE A 45 18.02 0.16 -27.24
C ILE A 45 18.58 -0.93 -26.36
N ILE A 46 17.74 -1.57 -25.55
CA ILE A 46 18.11 -2.76 -24.79
C ILE A 46 17.57 -3.94 -25.57
N ARG A 47 18.46 -4.85 -26.01
CA ARG A 47 18.06 -6.07 -26.72
C ARG A 47 18.18 -7.27 -25.80
N SER A 48 17.07 -7.96 -25.58
CA SER A 48 17.03 -9.26 -24.90
C SER A 48 17.62 -10.34 -25.81
N GLU A 49 18.08 -11.44 -25.21
CA GLU A 49 18.50 -12.63 -25.93
C GLU A 49 17.33 -13.28 -26.71
N ASP A 50 16.10 -13.06 -26.24
CA ASP A 50 14.87 -13.59 -26.87
C ASP A 50 14.42 -12.79 -28.12
N GLY A 51 15.15 -11.73 -28.49
CA GLY A 51 14.86 -10.90 -29.65
C GLY A 51 13.96 -9.68 -29.38
N ASP A 52 13.43 -9.56 -28.16
CA ASP A 52 12.73 -8.36 -27.73
C ASP A 52 13.66 -7.16 -27.62
N ALA A 53 13.16 -5.98 -27.98
CA ALA A 53 13.91 -4.74 -27.91
C ALA A 53 13.10 -3.65 -27.20
N GLN A 54 13.69 -3.08 -26.16
CA GLN A 54 13.16 -1.91 -25.48
C GLN A 54 13.89 -0.66 -25.96
N GLU A 55 13.16 0.30 -26.51
CA GLU A 55 13.72 1.60 -26.88
C GLU A 55 13.49 2.63 -25.77
N VAL A 56 14.56 3.33 -25.40
CA VAL A 56 14.56 4.31 -24.32
C VAL A 56 15.17 5.62 -24.83
N GLN A 57 14.53 6.75 -24.52
CA GLN A 57 15.05 8.07 -24.87
C GLN A 57 15.65 8.76 -23.65
N VAL A 58 16.92 9.09 -23.74
CA VAL A 58 17.70 9.73 -22.66
C VAL A 58 18.08 11.15 -23.07
N PRO A 59 17.79 12.20 -22.29
CA PRO A 59 18.27 13.54 -22.58
C PRO A 59 19.80 13.59 -22.68
N GLN A 60 20.35 14.24 -23.70
CA GLN A 60 21.80 14.21 -23.98
C GLN A 60 22.67 14.75 -22.83
N GLY A 61 22.13 15.66 -22.00
CA GLY A 61 22.84 16.24 -20.86
C GLY A 61 22.81 15.37 -19.60
N LYS A 62 22.07 14.26 -19.57
CA LYS A 62 21.92 13.40 -18.40
C LYS A 62 23.05 12.38 -18.33
N HIS A 63 23.71 12.26 -17.17
CA HIS A 63 24.79 11.28 -17.02
C HIS A 63 24.26 9.85 -17.08
N MET A 64 25.00 8.97 -17.75
CA MET A 64 24.67 7.56 -17.93
C MET A 64 25.57 6.66 -17.10
N TYR A 65 25.02 5.59 -16.53
CA TYR A 65 25.81 4.57 -15.83
C TYR A 65 26.22 3.41 -16.73
N VAL A 66 25.63 3.29 -17.92
CA VAL A 66 25.86 2.19 -18.86
C VAL A 66 26.62 2.65 -20.10
N GLN A 67 27.33 1.70 -20.72
CA GLN A 67 28.09 1.91 -21.96
C GLN A 67 27.53 1.02 -23.07
N GLU A 68 27.97 1.26 -24.31
CA GLU A 68 27.65 0.41 -25.46
C GLU A 68 28.11 -1.03 -25.16
N GLY A 69 27.21 -1.99 -25.32
CA GLY A 69 27.48 -3.39 -25.07
C GLY A 69 27.43 -3.83 -23.61
N SER A 70 27.10 -2.94 -22.66
CA SER A 70 26.84 -3.32 -21.27
C SER A 70 25.66 -4.29 -21.17
N GLN A 71 25.78 -5.30 -20.30
CA GLN A 71 24.66 -6.15 -19.90
C GLN A 71 23.94 -5.48 -18.73
N VAL A 72 22.61 -5.41 -18.81
CA VAL A 72 21.73 -4.85 -17.79
C VAL A 72 20.62 -5.84 -17.47
N ARG A 73 20.13 -5.79 -16.24
CA ARG A 73 18.93 -6.50 -15.81
C ARG A 73 17.75 -5.55 -15.70
N ALA A 74 16.55 -6.10 -15.77
CA ALA A 74 15.31 -5.42 -15.53
C ALA A 74 15.35 -4.69 -14.18
N GLY A 75 15.11 -3.39 -14.24
CA GLY A 75 15.13 -2.42 -13.14
C GLY A 75 16.51 -1.86 -12.78
N ASP A 76 17.57 -2.17 -13.52
CA ASP A 76 18.87 -1.50 -13.38
C ASP A 76 18.80 -0.04 -13.82
N ARG A 77 19.52 0.83 -13.11
CA ARG A 77 19.59 2.27 -13.43
C ARG A 77 20.47 2.49 -14.66
N LEU A 78 19.91 3.13 -15.67
CA LEU A 78 20.62 3.50 -16.90
C LEU A 78 21.22 4.91 -16.80
N THR A 79 20.59 5.79 -16.02
CA THR A 79 20.97 7.20 -15.88
C THR A 79 21.05 7.63 -14.42
N GLU A 80 21.60 8.81 -14.17
CA GLU A 80 21.64 9.40 -12.84
C GLU A 80 20.25 9.80 -12.32
N GLY A 81 20.15 9.97 -11.00
CA GLY A 81 18.94 10.42 -10.32
C GLY A 81 18.23 9.34 -9.51
N PRO A 82 17.16 9.72 -8.78
CA PRO A 82 16.37 8.80 -7.98
C PRO A 82 15.53 7.87 -8.86
N ILE A 83 15.36 6.62 -8.45
CA ILE A 83 14.42 5.72 -9.13
C ILE A 83 12.99 6.17 -8.80
N ASN A 84 12.10 6.09 -9.79
CA ASN A 84 10.68 6.25 -9.59
C ASN A 84 10.08 4.92 -9.07
N PRO A 85 9.45 4.90 -7.87
CA PRO A 85 8.87 3.68 -7.29
C PRO A 85 7.84 2.98 -8.19
N HIS A 86 7.12 3.74 -9.02
CA HIS A 86 6.12 3.18 -9.95
C HIS A 86 6.77 2.29 -11.01
N ASP A 87 8.00 2.61 -11.42
CA ASP A 87 8.72 1.81 -12.41
C ASP A 87 9.20 0.50 -11.78
N ILE A 88 9.65 0.54 -10.51
CA ILE A 88 9.99 -0.66 -9.74
C ILE A 88 8.78 -1.59 -9.60
N LEU A 89 7.62 -1.04 -9.24
CA LEU A 89 6.39 -1.82 -9.10
C LEU A 89 6.00 -2.51 -10.41
N LYS A 90 6.12 -1.80 -11.54
CA LYS A 90 5.77 -2.35 -12.86
C LYS A 90 6.74 -3.46 -13.30
N ILE A 91 8.04 -3.29 -13.03
CA ILE A 91 9.09 -4.14 -13.58
C ILE A 91 9.40 -5.32 -12.66
N LYS A 92 9.57 -5.07 -11.36
CA LYS A 92 10.02 -6.07 -10.38
C LYS A 92 8.87 -6.62 -9.54
N GLY A 93 7.89 -5.78 -9.22
CA GLY A 93 6.70 -6.19 -8.47
C GLY A 93 6.58 -5.53 -7.10
N ILE A 94 5.67 -6.10 -6.28
CA ILE A 94 5.26 -5.52 -4.99
C ILE A 94 6.39 -5.63 -3.96
N GLU A 95 7.09 -6.77 -3.91
CA GLU A 95 8.09 -7.04 -2.88
C GLU A 95 9.28 -6.09 -3.01
N GLU A 96 9.77 -5.87 -4.23
CA GLU A 96 10.91 -5.02 -4.51
C GLU A 96 10.58 -3.54 -4.33
N VAL A 97 9.35 -3.09 -4.65
CA VAL A 97 8.97 -1.71 -4.36
C VAL A 97 8.81 -1.49 -2.85
N GLN A 98 8.35 -2.50 -2.10
CA GLN A 98 8.27 -2.44 -0.64
C GLN A 98 9.65 -2.29 -0.01
N GLU A 99 10.58 -3.17 -0.39
CA GLU A 99 11.96 -3.12 0.08
C GLU A 99 12.63 -1.79 -0.29
N TYR A 100 12.43 -1.33 -1.54
CA TYR A 100 12.96 -0.05 -2.00
C TYR A 100 12.45 1.12 -1.13
N LEU A 101 11.15 1.22 -0.91
CA LEU A 101 10.55 2.31 -0.12
C LEU A 101 11.02 2.28 1.33
N VAL A 102 11.05 1.10 1.95
CA VAL A 102 11.53 0.94 3.33
C VAL A 102 12.98 1.40 3.44
N ASN A 103 13.85 0.90 2.57
CA ASN A 103 15.28 1.25 2.59
C ASN A 103 15.52 2.75 2.34
N GLU A 104 14.89 3.33 1.33
CA GLU A 104 15.08 4.74 0.96
C GLU A 104 14.58 5.70 2.06
N ILE A 105 13.44 5.39 2.69
CA ILE A 105 12.91 6.18 3.82
C ILE A 105 13.83 6.03 5.05
N GLN A 106 14.25 4.80 5.33
CA GLN A 106 15.10 4.50 6.47
C GLN A 106 16.48 5.14 6.34
N GLU A 107 17.05 5.22 5.13
CA GLU A 107 18.29 5.95 4.88
C GLU A 107 18.19 7.42 5.28
N VAL A 108 17.09 8.09 4.96
CA VAL A 108 16.89 9.49 5.34
C VAL A 108 16.86 9.65 6.87
N TYR A 109 16.12 8.80 7.58
CA TYR A 109 16.09 8.85 9.04
C TYR A 109 17.45 8.52 9.69
N ARG A 110 18.16 7.51 9.16
CA ARG A 110 19.51 7.14 9.61
C ARG A 110 20.50 8.29 9.42
N LEU A 111 20.43 9.00 8.28
CA LEU A 111 21.27 10.18 8.02
C LEU A 111 21.01 11.32 9.01
N GLN A 112 19.78 11.42 9.54
CA GLN A 112 19.41 12.38 10.59
C GLN A 112 19.68 11.86 12.01
N GLY A 113 20.24 10.66 12.16
CA GLY A 113 20.52 10.04 13.45
C GLY A 113 19.28 9.52 14.20
N VAL A 114 18.14 9.44 13.53
CA VAL A 114 16.88 8.93 14.11
C VAL A 114 16.80 7.43 13.82
N ARG A 115 16.59 6.63 14.87
CA ARG A 115 16.37 5.18 14.76
C ARG A 115 14.88 4.88 14.80
N ILE A 116 14.36 4.30 13.72
CA ILE A 116 12.99 3.80 13.60
C ILE A 116 13.10 2.32 13.22
N ASP A 117 12.25 1.47 13.75
CA ASP A 117 12.19 0.08 13.33
C ASP A 117 11.42 -0.05 12.01
N ASP A 118 11.93 -0.88 11.10
CA ASP A 118 11.41 -1.06 9.74
C ASP A 118 9.91 -1.44 9.75
N LYS A 119 9.44 -2.14 10.80
CA LYS A 119 8.02 -2.54 10.94
C LYS A 119 7.05 -1.36 10.82
N HIS A 120 7.45 -0.18 11.27
CA HIS A 120 6.60 1.01 11.22
C HIS A 120 6.45 1.52 9.79
N ILE A 121 7.54 1.51 9.02
CA ILE A 121 7.56 1.94 7.63
C ILE A 121 6.83 0.91 6.77
N GLU A 122 7.07 -0.39 6.99
CA GLU A 122 6.37 -1.49 6.32
C GLU A 122 4.85 -1.40 6.46
N VAL A 123 4.35 -1.08 7.66
CA VAL A 123 2.91 -0.90 7.88
C VAL A 123 2.36 0.22 7.01
N ILE A 124 3.07 1.33 6.84
CA ILE A 124 2.64 2.45 5.99
C ILE A 124 2.72 2.07 4.52
N VAL A 125 3.83 1.47 4.08
CA VAL A 125 4.02 1.05 2.69
C VAL A 125 2.98 -0.01 2.29
N ARG A 126 2.58 -0.89 3.21
CA ARG A 126 1.46 -1.81 3.01
C ARG A 126 0.15 -1.08 2.71
N GLN A 127 -0.13 0.04 3.39
CA GLN A 127 -1.33 0.85 3.11
C GLN A 127 -1.24 1.53 1.73
N MET A 128 -0.04 1.93 1.30
CA MET A 128 0.18 2.53 -0.02
C MET A 128 -0.09 1.56 -1.18
N LEU A 129 0.05 0.24 -0.95
CA LEU A 129 -0.12 -0.84 -1.95
C LEU A 129 -1.42 -1.64 -1.75
N GLN A 130 -2.38 -1.09 -1.01
CA GLN A 130 -3.60 -1.80 -0.65
C GLN A 130 -4.58 -1.98 -1.83
N LYS A 131 -4.55 -1.07 -2.81
CA LYS A 131 -5.48 -1.04 -3.94
C LYS A 131 -4.88 -1.63 -5.21
N VAL A 132 -5.75 -2.18 -6.05
CA VAL A 132 -5.42 -2.65 -7.40
C VAL A 132 -6.36 -2.01 -8.41
N ARG A 133 -5.94 -1.92 -9.66
CA ARG A 133 -6.77 -1.54 -10.80
C ARG A 133 -7.15 -2.78 -11.57
N ILE A 134 -8.44 -2.99 -11.79
CA ILE A 134 -8.93 -4.10 -12.61
C ILE A 134 -8.56 -3.84 -14.08
N GLU A 135 -7.94 -4.83 -14.72
CA GLU A 135 -7.64 -4.82 -16.17
C GLU A 135 -8.72 -5.53 -16.96
N ASP A 136 -9.03 -6.77 -16.56
CA ASP A 136 -10.13 -7.54 -17.12
C ASP A 136 -10.98 -8.06 -15.96
N PRO A 137 -12.27 -7.71 -15.87
CA PRO A 137 -13.15 -8.22 -14.81
C PRO A 137 -13.45 -9.73 -14.95
N GLY A 138 -13.22 -10.35 -16.10
CA GLY A 138 -13.56 -11.76 -16.33
C GLY A 138 -15.04 -12.02 -16.07
N ASN A 139 -15.35 -12.99 -15.20
CA ASN A 139 -16.72 -13.29 -14.78
C ASN A 139 -17.11 -12.68 -13.41
N THR A 140 -16.26 -11.83 -12.84
CA THR A 140 -16.56 -11.15 -11.56
C THR A 140 -17.57 -10.01 -11.74
N THR A 141 -18.00 -9.42 -10.63
CA THR A 141 -18.86 -8.23 -10.63
C THR A 141 -18.08 -6.91 -10.77
N PHE A 142 -16.75 -6.97 -10.91
CA PHE A 142 -15.93 -5.76 -11.01
C PHE A 142 -16.10 -5.07 -12.37
N LEU A 143 -15.71 -3.80 -12.42
CA LEU A 143 -15.64 -3.03 -13.65
C LEU A 143 -14.18 -2.85 -14.11
N GLU A 144 -13.96 -2.84 -15.42
CA GLU A 144 -12.66 -2.51 -15.99
C GLU A 144 -12.23 -1.09 -15.56
N GLY A 145 -10.98 -0.97 -15.10
CA GLY A 145 -10.43 0.28 -14.58
C GLY A 145 -10.86 0.64 -13.15
N GLU A 146 -11.70 -0.17 -12.50
CA GLU A 146 -12.12 0.04 -11.11
C GLU A 146 -10.94 -0.11 -10.14
N HIS A 147 -10.94 0.72 -9.09
CA HIS A 147 -9.97 0.64 -7.99
C HIS A 147 -10.57 -0.10 -6.79
N VAL A 148 -10.09 -1.31 -6.55
CA VAL A 148 -10.63 -2.19 -5.50
C VAL A 148 -9.53 -2.58 -4.52
N ASP A 149 -9.89 -2.92 -3.28
CA ASP A 149 -8.94 -3.52 -2.35
C ASP A 149 -8.40 -4.85 -2.88
N ARG A 150 -7.07 -4.98 -2.85
CA ARG A 150 -6.37 -6.18 -3.29
C ARG A 150 -6.91 -7.43 -2.62
N LEU A 151 -7.17 -7.36 -1.31
CA LEU A 151 -7.68 -8.51 -0.55
C LEU A 151 -9.06 -8.95 -1.06
N THR A 152 -9.93 -8.00 -1.37
CA THR A 152 -11.28 -8.27 -1.90
C THR A 152 -11.20 -8.95 -3.26
N VAL A 153 -10.34 -8.44 -4.16
CA VAL A 153 -10.14 -9.05 -5.49
C VAL A 153 -9.56 -10.45 -5.39
N LEU A 154 -8.58 -10.68 -4.50
CA LEU A 154 -8.01 -12.01 -4.28
C LEU A 154 -9.06 -13.00 -3.76
N GLN A 155 -9.87 -12.60 -2.79
CA GLN A 155 -10.94 -13.45 -2.25
C GLN A 155 -12.02 -13.77 -3.30
N GLU A 156 -12.38 -12.79 -4.12
CA GLU A 156 -13.35 -12.97 -5.19
C GLU A 156 -12.81 -13.89 -6.29
N ASN A 157 -11.56 -13.71 -6.69
CA ASN A 157 -10.88 -14.58 -7.65
C ASN A 157 -10.77 -16.02 -7.14
N ASP A 158 -10.43 -16.21 -5.86
CA ASP A 158 -10.40 -17.54 -5.24
C ASP A 158 -11.78 -18.23 -5.28
N ARG A 159 -12.87 -17.46 -5.20
CA ARG A 159 -14.24 -17.98 -5.36
C ARG A 159 -14.51 -18.35 -6.82
N MET A 160 -14.24 -17.46 -7.77
CA MET A 160 -14.47 -17.71 -9.20
C MET A 160 -13.72 -18.96 -9.69
N VAL A 161 -12.46 -19.13 -9.27
CA VAL A 161 -11.64 -20.30 -9.63
C VAL A 161 -12.26 -21.59 -9.09
N LYS A 162 -12.80 -21.59 -7.86
CA LYS A 162 -13.50 -22.76 -7.29
C LYS A 162 -14.79 -23.10 -8.04
N GLU A 163 -15.43 -22.09 -8.62
CA GLU A 163 -16.64 -22.26 -9.45
C GLU A 163 -16.32 -22.59 -10.92
N GLY A 164 -15.03 -22.68 -11.28
CA GLY A 164 -14.57 -22.97 -12.65
C GLY A 164 -14.76 -21.81 -13.62
N GLN A 165 -14.93 -20.59 -13.11
CA GLN A 165 -15.12 -19.37 -13.90
C GLN A 165 -13.80 -18.62 -14.08
N GLN A 166 -13.78 -17.64 -15.01
CA GLN A 166 -12.60 -16.82 -15.26
C GLN A 166 -12.45 -15.74 -14.16
N PRO A 167 -11.34 -15.74 -13.40
CA PRO A 167 -11.08 -14.70 -12.40
C PRO A 167 -10.73 -13.36 -13.07
N ALA A 168 -10.86 -12.27 -12.32
CA ALA A 168 -10.44 -10.95 -12.78
C ALA A 168 -8.91 -10.82 -12.81
N THR A 169 -8.37 -10.15 -13.83
CA THR A 169 -6.97 -9.71 -13.87
C THR A 169 -6.85 -8.28 -13.36
N PHE A 170 -5.73 -7.98 -12.71
CA PHE A 170 -5.54 -6.67 -12.09
C PHE A 170 -4.06 -6.28 -12.02
N GLN A 171 -3.83 -4.97 -12.02
CA GLN A 171 -2.53 -4.35 -11.82
C GLN A 171 -2.45 -3.75 -10.40
N PRO A 172 -1.40 -4.05 -9.62
CA PRO A 172 -1.16 -3.37 -8.35
C PRO A 172 -1.03 -1.86 -8.53
N LEU A 173 -1.54 -1.08 -7.57
CA LEU A 173 -1.38 0.37 -7.56
C LEU A 173 -0.58 0.82 -6.34
N LEU A 174 0.43 1.64 -6.60
CA LEU A 174 1.10 2.41 -5.56
C LEU A 174 0.42 3.77 -5.42
N LEU A 175 -0.23 4.00 -4.30
CA LEU A 175 -0.88 5.27 -3.97
C LEU A 175 -0.12 5.99 -2.85
N GLY A 176 0.02 7.31 -2.98
CA GLY A 176 0.50 8.13 -1.87
C GLY A 176 -0.43 8.07 -0.67
N ILE A 177 0.08 8.26 0.55
CA ILE A 177 -0.69 8.12 1.80
C ILE A 177 -1.95 9.00 1.83
N THR A 178 -1.91 10.20 1.24
CA THR A 178 -3.09 11.08 1.13
C THR A 178 -4.18 10.42 0.28
N LYS A 179 -3.82 9.92 -0.91
CA LYS A 179 -4.76 9.27 -1.83
C LYS A 179 -5.25 7.91 -1.31
N ALA A 180 -4.36 7.14 -0.69
CA ALA A 180 -4.71 5.88 -0.04
C ALA A 180 -5.73 6.11 1.09
N SER A 181 -5.53 7.14 1.92
CA SER A 181 -6.43 7.48 3.03
C SER A 181 -7.82 7.93 2.58
N LEU A 182 -7.92 8.62 1.43
CA LEU A 182 -9.20 9.02 0.84
C LEU A 182 -9.94 7.85 0.17
N SER A 183 -9.23 6.77 -0.17
CA SER A 183 -9.77 5.61 -0.88
C SER A 183 -10.21 4.48 0.07
N THR A 184 -10.40 4.79 1.36
CA THR A 184 -10.94 3.85 2.35
C THR A 184 -12.42 3.54 2.07
N ASP A 185 -12.88 2.36 2.49
CA ASP A 185 -14.27 1.93 2.32
C ASP A 185 -15.26 2.77 3.14
N SER A 186 -14.79 3.28 4.28
CA SER A 186 -15.61 4.14 5.12
C SER A 186 -15.64 5.56 4.59
N PHE A 187 -16.81 5.97 4.09
CA PHE A 187 -17.00 7.37 3.69
C PHE A 187 -16.97 8.32 4.90
N ILE A 188 -17.33 7.86 6.11
CA ILE A 188 -17.27 8.67 7.33
C ILE A 188 -15.80 8.98 7.67
N SER A 189 -14.94 7.96 7.65
CA SER A 189 -13.50 8.10 7.88
C SER A 189 -12.81 8.88 6.76
N ALA A 190 -13.20 8.68 5.50
CA ALA A 190 -12.66 9.43 4.37
C ALA A 190 -13.03 10.93 4.48
N ALA A 191 -14.30 11.25 4.76
CA ALA A 191 -14.80 12.61 4.88
C ALA A 191 -14.17 13.39 6.04
N SER A 192 -13.69 12.69 7.08
CA SER A 192 -12.99 13.30 8.21
C SER A 192 -11.53 13.63 7.92
N PHE A 193 -10.96 13.17 6.81
CA PHE A 193 -9.57 13.45 6.44
C PHE A 193 -9.46 14.73 5.62
N GLN A 194 -9.98 14.72 4.38
CA GLN A 194 -10.01 15.86 3.46
C GLN A 194 -11.20 15.72 2.48
N GLU A 195 -11.48 16.78 1.71
CA GLU A 195 -12.44 16.78 0.60
C GLU A 195 -13.87 16.34 0.98
N THR A 196 -14.31 16.71 2.19
CA THR A 196 -15.59 16.31 2.81
C THR A 196 -16.79 16.44 1.85
N THR A 197 -16.93 17.56 1.13
CA THR A 197 -18.04 17.77 0.19
C THR A 197 -18.06 16.74 -0.94
N ARG A 198 -16.90 16.42 -1.53
CA ARG A 198 -16.78 15.46 -2.62
C ARG A 198 -17.14 14.06 -2.14
N VAL A 199 -16.56 13.63 -1.01
CA VAL A 199 -16.77 12.30 -0.43
C VAL A 199 -18.23 12.07 -0.05
N LEU A 200 -18.88 13.03 0.61
CA LEU A 200 -20.28 12.88 1.02
C LEU A 200 -21.24 12.89 -0.17
N THR A 201 -20.95 13.70 -1.19
CA THR A 201 -21.78 13.74 -2.41
C THR A 201 -21.73 12.40 -3.14
N GLU A 202 -20.53 11.84 -3.32
CA GLU A 202 -20.36 10.54 -3.97
C GLU A 202 -21.02 9.41 -3.18
N ALA A 203 -20.86 9.40 -1.86
CA ALA A 203 -21.51 8.44 -0.98
C ALA A 203 -23.05 8.53 -1.06
N ALA A 204 -23.61 9.73 -1.14
CA ALA A 204 -25.06 9.94 -1.27
C ALA A 204 -25.58 9.47 -2.63
N ILE A 205 -24.87 9.76 -3.72
CA ILE A 205 -25.24 9.32 -5.08
C ILE A 205 -25.24 7.79 -5.18
N GLN A 206 -24.24 7.14 -4.58
CA GLN A 206 -24.10 5.68 -4.62
C GLN A 206 -24.94 4.97 -3.53
N GLY A 207 -25.55 5.69 -2.60
CA GLY A 207 -26.28 5.11 -1.47
C GLY A 207 -25.38 4.25 -0.57
N LYS A 208 -24.12 4.65 -0.36
CA LYS A 208 -23.15 3.86 0.43
C LYS A 208 -23.62 3.66 1.86
N VAL A 209 -23.38 2.45 2.38
CA VAL A 209 -23.60 2.09 3.79
C VAL A 209 -22.25 1.90 4.45
N ASP A 210 -22.04 2.57 5.58
CA ASP A 210 -20.83 2.43 6.40
C ASP A 210 -21.05 1.38 7.49
N PHE A 211 -20.14 0.41 7.59
CA PHE A 211 -20.25 -0.70 8.54
C PHE A 211 -19.45 -0.48 9.84
N LEU A 212 -18.86 0.71 10.04
CA LEU A 212 -18.14 1.09 11.27
C LEU A 212 -17.06 0.06 11.67
N ARG A 213 -16.28 -0.41 10.69
CA ARG A 213 -15.21 -1.40 10.94
C ARG A 213 -13.89 -0.74 11.34
N GLY A 214 -13.75 0.57 11.08
CA GLY A 214 -12.55 1.34 11.33
C GLY A 214 -12.50 1.99 12.71
N LEU A 215 -11.35 2.56 13.05
CA LEU A 215 -11.17 3.30 14.30
C LEU A 215 -11.90 4.65 14.25
N LYS A 216 -11.72 5.41 13.16
CA LYS A 216 -12.20 6.78 13.04
C LYS A 216 -13.72 6.88 13.06
N GLU A 217 -14.42 6.00 12.33
CA GLU A 217 -15.88 6.01 12.34
C GLU A 217 -16.46 5.80 13.74
N ASN A 218 -15.93 4.81 14.47
CA ASN A 218 -16.40 4.50 15.81
C ASN A 218 -16.12 5.66 16.78
N VAL A 219 -14.98 6.33 16.68
CA VAL A 219 -14.70 7.54 17.48
C VAL A 219 -15.72 8.65 17.19
N ILE A 220 -16.02 8.91 15.90
CA ILE A 220 -16.92 10.00 15.49
C ILE A 220 -18.35 9.74 15.98
N ILE A 221 -18.81 8.49 15.93
CA ILE A 221 -20.16 8.09 16.35
C ILE A 221 -20.26 7.90 17.88
N GLY A 222 -19.13 7.81 18.59
CA GLY A 222 -19.09 7.56 20.03
C GLY A 222 -19.25 6.08 20.41
N HIS A 223 -18.96 5.17 19.48
CA HIS A 223 -18.88 3.73 19.72
C HIS A 223 -17.49 3.32 20.21
N LEU A 224 -17.41 2.14 20.85
CA LEU A 224 -16.14 1.54 21.22
C LEU A 224 -15.33 1.21 19.95
N ILE A 225 -14.08 1.67 19.90
CA ILE A 225 -13.18 1.38 18.79
C ILE A 225 -12.84 -0.12 18.73
N PRO A 226 -12.67 -0.72 17.55
CA PRO A 226 -12.31 -2.12 17.39
C PRO A 226 -10.81 -2.39 17.65
N ALA A 227 -10.22 -1.75 18.66
CA ALA A 227 -8.83 -1.93 19.08
C ALA A 227 -8.72 -1.91 20.61
N GLY A 228 -7.67 -2.54 21.15
CA GLY A 228 -7.45 -2.64 22.60
C GLY A 228 -8.67 -3.24 23.31
N THR A 229 -9.12 -2.60 24.40
CA THR A 229 -10.26 -3.06 25.21
C THR A 229 -11.60 -3.16 24.45
N GLY A 230 -11.74 -2.49 23.31
CA GLY A 230 -12.94 -2.58 22.47
C GLY A 230 -12.99 -3.84 21.59
N MET A 231 -11.88 -4.58 21.42
CA MET A 231 -11.93 -5.83 20.67
C MET A 231 -12.74 -6.89 21.44
N PRO A 232 -13.52 -7.76 20.75
CA PRO A 232 -14.31 -8.79 21.41
C PRO A 232 -13.51 -9.73 22.32
N VAL A 233 -12.24 -9.98 21.98
CA VAL A 233 -11.33 -10.80 22.80
C VAL A 233 -11.12 -10.18 24.18
N TYR A 234 -10.86 -8.87 24.26
CA TYR A 234 -10.65 -8.17 25.52
C TYR A 234 -11.95 -7.89 26.27
N ARG A 235 -13.07 -7.64 25.57
CA ARG A 235 -14.40 -7.48 26.21
C ARG A 235 -14.88 -8.74 26.95
N ARG A 236 -14.43 -9.92 26.51
CA ARG A 236 -14.79 -11.21 27.12
C ARG A 236 -13.80 -11.70 28.17
N LEU A 237 -12.68 -11.00 28.36
CA LEU A 237 -11.76 -11.27 29.47
C LEU A 237 -12.38 -10.75 30.76
N ARG A 238 -13.13 -11.61 31.46
CA ARG A 238 -13.48 -11.38 32.86
C ARG A 238 -12.22 -11.47 33.70
N LEU A 239 -11.89 -10.38 34.39
CA LEU A 239 -10.81 -10.35 35.37
C LEU A 239 -11.12 -11.37 36.48
N GLU A 240 -10.11 -12.04 37.02
CA GLU A 240 -10.29 -13.04 38.08
C GLU A 240 -10.98 -12.44 39.32
N ALA A 241 -10.76 -11.15 39.60
CA ALA A 241 -11.46 -10.40 40.64
C ALA A 241 -12.99 -10.31 40.39
N GLU A 242 -13.42 -10.17 39.13
CA GLU A 242 -14.85 -10.17 38.77
C GLU A 242 -15.45 -11.58 38.84
N LYS A 243 -14.66 -12.62 38.52
CA LYS A 243 -15.10 -14.02 38.70
C LYS A 243 -15.31 -14.35 40.18
N GLN A 244 -14.39 -13.92 41.05
CA GLN A 244 -14.52 -14.10 42.49
C GLN A 244 -15.69 -13.29 43.08
N ALA A 245 -15.94 -12.06 42.58
CA ALA A 245 -17.09 -11.27 43.01
C ALA A 245 -18.43 -11.91 42.60
N VAL A 246 -18.53 -12.52 41.42
CA VAL A 246 -19.76 -13.23 40.98
C VAL A 246 -19.96 -14.52 41.79
N LEU A 247 -18.89 -15.28 42.04
CA LEU A 247 -18.93 -16.48 42.90
C LEU A 247 -19.32 -16.16 44.36
N ALA A 248 -18.89 -15.02 44.90
CA ALA A 248 -19.24 -14.58 46.24
C ALA A 248 -20.71 -14.08 46.36
N VAL A 249 -21.35 -13.72 45.25
CA VAL A 249 -22.77 -13.30 45.21
C VAL A 249 -23.70 -14.50 44.99
N GLU A 250 -23.20 -15.62 44.46
CA GLU A 250 -23.95 -16.84 44.21
C GLU A 250 -23.95 -17.84 45.39
N GLU A 251 -23.23 -17.58 46.49
CA GLU A 251 -23.40 -18.35 47.73
C GLU A 251 -24.76 -18.00 48.37
N PRO A 252 -25.69 -18.95 48.53
CA PRO A 252 -27.02 -18.64 49.03
C PRO A 252 -26.99 -18.32 50.53
N GLU A 253 -27.70 -17.25 50.93
CA GLU A 253 -28.14 -16.95 52.31
C GLU A 253 -29.15 -18.01 52.84
N GLY A 254 -28.82 -19.30 52.72
CA GLY A 254 -29.73 -20.41 52.96
C GLY A 254 -29.14 -21.48 53.87
N ALA A 255 -28.51 -21.11 54.98
CA ALA A 255 -28.06 -22.06 55.98
C ALA A 255 -28.05 -21.50 57.42
N GLU A 256 -29.12 -20.85 57.85
CA GLU A 256 -29.38 -20.66 59.28
C GLU A 256 -30.64 -21.43 59.72
N GLY A 257 -30.40 -22.56 60.39
CA GLY A 257 -31.13 -22.81 61.64
C GLY A 257 -32.32 -23.78 61.63
N ALA A 258 -32.24 -24.95 61.01
CA ALA A 258 -33.04 -26.10 61.48
C ALA A 258 -32.36 -26.73 62.70
N LYS A 259 -32.68 -26.27 63.92
CA LYS A 259 -32.38 -26.97 65.18
C LYS A 259 -33.68 -27.22 65.95
N THR A 260 -34.17 -28.44 65.79
CA THR A 260 -34.73 -29.35 66.83
C THR A 260 -35.12 -28.73 68.18
N ALA A 261 -36.41 -28.81 68.50
CA ALA A 261 -36.95 -29.47 69.70
C ALA A 261 -38.45 -29.76 69.49
#